data_AF-A0A1G7XCF1-F1
#
_entry.id   AF-A0A1G7XCF1-F1
#
_cell.length_a   1.000
_cell.length_b   1.000
_cell.length_c   1.000
_cell.angle_alpha   90.00
_cell.angle_beta   90.00
_cell.angle_gamma   90.00
#
_symmetry.space_group_name_H-M   'P 1'
#
loop_
_entity.id
_entity.type
_entity.pdbx_description
1 polymer ?
#
loop_
_entity_poly.entity_id
_entity_poly.type
_entity_poly.pdbx_seq_one_letter_code
_entity_poly.pdbx_strand_id
1 'polypeptide(L)'
;MQFDAELLLLAMAPVFLACIGWEAWHLHRTRPQASLYSWRDTLCNAALALMQQAADKLAWLAIIPVYAYCFNHFRVYTWHAGWVSFVVLFVAQDLLYYVFHRCSHRVRWLWAAHVVHHSSERMNFSTAFRQSLMYPIAGMWVFWIPLAFLGFPPKQIVAIVLINLGFQFFVHTQAIGKLGWLEYVLNTPSIHRVHHARNDRYIDRNYAGVLVIWDRLFGSYVEEDAHDAPVYGIVEPLHTYNPLKATFHEWASMGADFLRVQGWRNKLRALFAPPAWAAEYHAALAAEAGGHDLDEHSEQRPSEPADVSANHRAAFQTQRESGKIL
;
A
#
# COMPACT_ATOMS: atom_id res chain seq x y z
N MET A 1 24.29 -23.58 -9.51
CA MET A 1 23.02 -23.46 -10.25
C MET A 1 22.80 -21.97 -10.49
N GLN A 2 22.77 -21.50 -11.74
CA GLN A 2 22.42 -20.11 -12.02
C GLN A 2 20.91 -19.99 -11.80
N PHE A 3 20.50 -19.33 -10.72
CA PHE A 3 19.09 -19.07 -10.46
C PHE A 3 18.62 -17.99 -11.43
N ASP A 4 17.73 -18.36 -12.35
CA ASP A 4 17.08 -17.42 -13.24
C ASP A 4 15.75 -16.99 -12.61
N ALA A 5 15.78 -15.78 -12.06
CA ALA A 5 14.64 -15.14 -11.42
C ALA A 5 13.46 -14.96 -12.40
N GLU A 6 13.72 -14.79 -13.70
CA GLU A 6 12.67 -14.66 -14.71
C GLU A 6 11.98 -16.00 -14.97
N LEU A 7 12.74 -17.10 -14.95
CA LEU A 7 12.17 -18.44 -15.08
C LEU A 7 11.26 -18.79 -13.90
N LEU A 8 11.60 -18.35 -12.68
CA LEU A 8 10.73 -18.53 -11.51
C LEU A 8 9.40 -17.80 -11.71
N LEU A 9 9.43 -16.53 -12.13
CA LEU A 9 8.22 -15.75 -12.38
C LEU A 9 7.36 -16.36 -13.50
N LEU A 10 8.00 -16.80 -14.59
CA LEU A 10 7.32 -17.45 -15.70
C LEU A 10 6.67 -18.77 -15.25
N ALA A 11 7.33 -19.53 -14.39
CA ALA A 11 6.80 -20.77 -13.83
C ALA A 11 5.64 -20.52 -12.84
N MET A 12 5.65 -19.41 -12.10
CA MET A 12 4.58 -19.05 -11.17
C MET A 12 3.35 -18.47 -11.88
N ALA A 13 3.49 -17.87 -13.06
CA ALA A 13 2.37 -17.24 -13.77
C ALA A 13 1.19 -18.21 -14.04
N PRO A 14 1.39 -19.45 -14.55
CA PRO A 14 0.31 -20.44 -14.68
C PRO A 14 -0.35 -20.79 -13.34
N VAL A 15 0.43 -20.86 -12.26
CA VAL A 15 -0.08 -21.14 -10.91
C VAL A 15 -0.98 -20.00 -10.44
N PHE A 16 -0.55 -18.75 -10.59
CA PHE A 16 -1.35 -17.59 -10.21
C PHE A 16 -2.64 -17.48 -11.04
N LEU A 17 -2.57 -17.74 -12.34
CA LEU A 17 -3.76 -17.76 -13.21
C LEU A 17 -4.73 -18.88 -12.82
N ALA A 18 -4.21 -20.07 -12.47
CA ALA A 18 -5.03 -21.17 -11.97
C ALA A 18 -5.69 -20.82 -10.63
N CYS A 19 -4.96 -20.19 -9.70
CA CYS A 19 -5.52 -19.71 -8.42
C CYS A 19 -6.61 -18.66 -8.63
N ILE A 20 -6.41 -17.68 -9.52
CA ILE A 20 -7.44 -16.69 -9.87
C ILE A 20 -8.67 -17.37 -10.46
N GLY A 21 -8.48 -18.28 -11.43
CA GLY A 21 -9.60 -18.98 -12.07
C GLY A 21 -10.38 -19.84 -11.08
N TRP A 22 -9.67 -20.55 -10.21
CA TRP A 22 -10.29 -21.35 -9.15
C TRP A 22 -11.02 -20.48 -8.11
N GLU A 23 -10.42 -19.40 -7.63
CA GLU A 23 -11.06 -18.50 -6.66
C GLU A 23 -12.31 -17.85 -7.25
N ALA A 24 -12.23 -17.35 -8.49
CA ALA A 24 -13.37 -16.78 -9.19
C ALA A 24 -14.53 -17.78 -9.33
N TRP A 25 -14.23 -19.02 -9.73
CA TRP A 25 -15.21 -20.11 -9.81
C TRP A 25 -15.81 -20.44 -8.43
N HIS A 26 -14.96 -20.59 -7.42
CA HIS A 26 -15.37 -20.97 -6.06
C HIS A 26 -16.26 -19.90 -5.43
N LEU A 27 -15.86 -18.62 -5.48
CA LEU A 27 -16.61 -17.51 -4.91
C LEU A 27 -17.90 -17.22 -5.69
N HIS A 28 -17.92 -17.46 -7.01
CA HIS A 28 -19.16 -17.37 -7.77
C HIS A 28 -20.20 -18.40 -7.31
N ARG A 29 -19.76 -19.59 -6.86
CA ARG A 29 -20.66 -20.62 -6.34
C ARG A 29 -21.05 -20.44 -4.87
N THR A 30 -20.11 -20.03 -4.00
CA THR A 30 -20.35 -19.96 -2.56
C THR A 30 -20.84 -18.59 -2.09
N ARG A 31 -20.52 -17.51 -2.81
CA ARG A 31 -20.86 -16.12 -2.47
C ARG A 31 -21.28 -15.29 -3.69
N PRO A 32 -22.27 -15.72 -4.50
CA PRO A 32 -22.65 -15.04 -5.74
C PRO A 32 -23.07 -13.57 -5.54
N GLN A 33 -23.70 -13.26 -4.41
CA GLN A 33 -24.18 -11.90 -4.09
C GLN A 33 -23.05 -10.93 -3.71
N ALA A 34 -21.87 -11.44 -3.32
CA ALA A 34 -20.75 -10.60 -2.94
C ALA A 34 -20.04 -9.95 -4.15
N SER A 35 -20.27 -10.46 -5.37
CA SER A 35 -19.69 -9.91 -6.61
C SER A 35 -18.18 -9.64 -6.48
N LEU A 36 -17.41 -10.58 -5.95
CA LEU A 36 -15.99 -10.33 -5.62
C LEU A 36 -15.08 -10.23 -6.85
N TYR A 37 -15.54 -10.69 -8.01
CA TYR A 37 -14.86 -10.56 -9.29
C TYR A 37 -15.67 -9.72 -10.27
N SER A 38 -14.96 -8.90 -11.05
CA SER A 38 -15.51 -8.13 -12.17
C SER A 38 -14.53 -8.19 -13.33
N TRP A 39 -15.02 -8.47 -14.53
CA TRP A 39 -14.15 -8.54 -15.70
C TRP A 39 -13.44 -7.21 -15.99
N ARG A 40 -14.12 -6.09 -15.71
CA ARG A 40 -13.53 -4.75 -15.85
C ARG A 40 -12.38 -4.52 -14.87
N ASP A 41 -12.55 -4.95 -13.61
CA ASP A 41 -11.50 -4.79 -12.59
C ASP A 41 -10.32 -5.73 -12.86
N THR A 42 -10.59 -6.99 -13.18
CA THR A 42 -9.55 -7.99 -13.50
C THR A 42 -8.72 -7.57 -14.72
N LEU A 43 -9.36 -7.06 -15.78
CA LEU A 43 -8.64 -6.51 -16.93
C LEU A 43 -7.83 -5.25 -16.57
N CYS A 44 -8.35 -4.38 -15.68
CA CYS A 44 -7.60 -3.24 -15.17
C CYS A 44 -6.35 -3.69 -14.38
N ASN A 45 -6.49 -4.67 -13.48
CA ASN A 45 -5.39 -5.24 -12.71
C ASN A 45 -4.33 -5.86 -13.63
N ALA A 46 -4.75 -6.61 -14.66
CA ALA A 46 -3.84 -7.18 -15.66
C ALA A 46 -3.10 -6.11 -16.47
N ALA A 47 -3.79 -5.05 -16.91
CA ALA A 47 -3.18 -3.95 -17.63
C ALA A 47 -2.14 -3.21 -16.76
N LEU A 48 -2.49 -2.93 -15.50
CA LEU A 48 -1.57 -2.34 -14.51
C LEU A 48 -0.32 -3.20 -14.30
N ALA A 49 -0.48 -4.52 -14.16
CA ALA A 49 0.65 -5.44 -14.04
C ALA A 49 1.58 -5.44 -15.25
N LEU A 50 1.03 -5.37 -16.47
CA LEU A 50 1.83 -5.29 -17.69
C LEU A 50 2.58 -3.96 -17.79
N MET A 51 1.91 -2.85 -17.43
CA MET A 51 2.51 -1.51 -17.40
C MET A 51 3.64 -1.44 -16.36
N GLN A 52 3.42 -2.00 -15.16
CA GLN A 52 4.43 -2.12 -14.12
C GLN A 52 5.65 -2.93 -14.58
N GLN A 53 5.43 -4.11 -15.17
CA GLN A 53 6.54 -4.94 -15.66
C GLN A 53 7.34 -4.25 -16.76
N ALA A 54 6.68 -3.51 -17.66
CA ALA A 54 7.37 -2.73 -18.67
C ALA A 54 8.22 -1.62 -18.04
N ALA A 55 7.69 -0.88 -17.07
CA ALA A 55 8.41 0.16 -16.34
C ALA A 55 9.61 -0.41 -15.56
N ASP A 56 9.44 -1.53 -14.86
CA ASP A 56 10.51 -2.19 -14.11
C ASP A 56 11.65 -2.64 -15.03
N LYS A 57 11.33 -3.27 -16.17
CA LYS A 57 12.34 -3.70 -17.15
C LYS A 57 13.15 -2.53 -17.71
N LEU A 58 12.50 -1.40 -17.99
CA LEU A 58 13.19 -0.18 -18.41
C LEU A 58 14.07 0.37 -17.28
N ALA A 59 13.55 0.41 -16.06
CA ALA A 59 14.28 0.92 -14.90
C ALA A 59 15.49 0.04 -14.53
N TRP A 60 15.42 -1.28 -14.74
CA TRP A 60 16.53 -2.21 -14.49
C TRP A 60 17.81 -1.85 -15.24
N LEU A 61 17.71 -1.21 -16.42
CA LEU A 61 18.88 -0.72 -17.16
C LEU A 61 19.73 0.26 -16.34
N ALA A 62 19.09 1.05 -15.46
CA ALA A 62 19.77 1.97 -14.55
C ALA A 62 19.99 1.38 -13.16
N ILE A 63 19.02 0.63 -12.63
CA ILE A 63 19.04 0.12 -11.25
C ILE A 63 20.11 -0.97 -11.08
N ILE A 64 20.23 -1.93 -12.01
CA ILE A 64 21.20 -3.04 -11.87
C ILE A 64 22.65 -2.52 -11.77
N PRO A 65 23.11 -1.58 -12.62
CA PRO A 65 24.41 -0.95 -12.46
C PRO A 65 24.61 -0.28 -11.10
N VAL A 66 23.59 0.38 -10.55
CA VAL A 66 23.68 1.01 -9.21
C VAL A 66 23.91 -0.05 -8.13
N TYR A 67 23.13 -1.13 -8.14
CA TYR A 67 23.33 -2.24 -7.20
C TYR A 67 24.70 -2.90 -7.34
N ALA A 68 25.14 -3.13 -8.59
CA ALA A 68 26.46 -3.67 -8.86
C ALA A 68 27.58 -2.75 -8.37
N TYR A 69 27.45 -1.43 -8.56
CA TYR A 69 28.38 -0.43 -8.07
C TYR A 69 28.42 -0.41 -6.53
N CYS A 70 27.26 -0.35 -5.87
CA CYS A 70 27.16 -0.44 -4.41
C CYS A 70 27.83 -1.70 -3.87
N PHE A 71 27.52 -2.86 -4.45
CA PHE A 71 28.10 -4.14 -4.06
C PHE A 71 29.61 -4.20 -4.31
N ASN A 72 30.10 -3.71 -5.45
CA ASN A 72 31.50 -3.83 -5.82
C ASN A 72 32.42 -2.91 -5.01
N HIS A 73 31.94 -1.72 -4.64
CA HIS A 73 32.77 -0.68 -4.03
C HIS A 73 32.51 -0.45 -2.53
N PHE A 74 31.33 -0.80 -2.02
CA PHE A 74 30.94 -0.42 -0.66
C PHE A 74 30.44 -1.59 0.20
N ARG A 75 30.49 -2.85 -0.30
CA ARG A 75 30.07 -3.99 0.53
C ARG A 75 30.99 -4.16 1.73
N VAL A 76 30.40 -4.38 2.90
CA VAL A 76 31.15 -4.61 4.15
C VAL A 76 31.48 -6.08 4.38
N TYR A 77 30.76 -6.99 3.71
CA TYR A 77 30.95 -8.43 3.77
C TYR A 77 30.72 -9.05 2.39
N THR A 78 31.04 -10.32 2.20
CA THR A 78 30.69 -11.07 0.97
C THR A 78 29.96 -12.35 1.35
N TRP A 79 28.66 -12.37 1.11
CA TRP A 79 27.86 -13.56 1.37
C TRP A 79 28.03 -14.59 0.26
N HIS A 80 28.37 -15.83 0.65
CA HIS A 80 28.35 -16.98 -0.24
C HIS A 80 26.95 -17.61 -0.27
N ALA A 81 26.64 -18.31 -1.36
CA ALA A 81 25.38 -19.04 -1.46
C ALA A 81 25.31 -20.14 -0.39
N GLY A 82 24.20 -20.21 0.33
CA GLY A 82 23.97 -21.19 1.38
C GLY A 82 22.75 -20.84 2.23
N TRP A 83 22.31 -21.78 3.05
CA TRP A 83 21.09 -21.62 3.86
C TRP A 83 21.16 -20.45 4.84
N VAL A 84 22.31 -20.23 5.49
CA VAL A 84 22.48 -19.09 6.40
C VAL A 84 22.34 -17.77 5.66
N SER A 85 23.00 -17.63 4.52
CA SER A 85 22.88 -16.44 3.66
C SER A 85 21.44 -16.21 3.23
N PHE A 86 20.74 -17.27 2.79
CA PHE A 86 19.33 -17.18 2.40
C PHE A 86 18.44 -16.71 3.56
N VAL A 87 18.57 -17.29 4.75
CA VAL A 87 17.73 -16.92 5.91
C VAL A 87 18.00 -15.48 6.34
N VAL A 88 19.27 -15.06 6.42
CA VAL A 88 19.63 -13.68 6.79
C VAL A 88 19.11 -12.70 5.73
N LEU A 89 19.28 -13.02 4.45
CA LEU A 89 18.78 -12.20 3.35
C LEU A 89 17.25 -12.11 3.37
N PHE A 90 16.55 -13.22 3.61
CA PHE A 90 15.10 -13.27 3.72
C PHE A 90 14.60 -12.35 4.84
N VAL A 91 15.14 -12.51 6.06
CA VAL A 91 14.72 -11.70 7.22
C VAL A 91 15.05 -10.22 7.01
N ALA A 92 16.25 -9.91 6.49
CA ALA A 92 16.66 -8.53 6.23
C ALA A 92 15.79 -7.89 5.13
N GLN A 93 15.52 -8.60 4.04
CA GLN A 93 14.67 -8.10 2.98
C GLN A 93 13.23 -7.92 3.45
N ASP A 94 12.68 -8.85 4.24
CA ASP A 94 11.30 -8.73 4.74
C ASP A 94 11.14 -7.56 5.72
N LEU A 95 12.13 -7.29 6.57
CA LEU A 95 12.18 -6.06 7.38
C LEU A 95 12.20 -4.81 6.49
N LEU A 96 13.07 -4.78 5.48
CA LEU A 96 13.13 -3.63 4.58
C LEU A 96 11.79 -3.48 3.83
N TYR A 97 11.13 -4.59 3.45
CA TYR A 97 9.77 -4.57 2.88
C TYR A 97 8.79 -3.87 3.80
N TYR A 98 8.75 -4.27 5.07
CA TYR A 98 7.93 -3.61 6.07
C TYR A 98 8.20 -2.09 6.14
N VAL A 99 9.47 -1.67 6.11
CA VAL A 99 9.85 -0.24 6.12
C VAL A 99 9.35 0.48 4.86
N PHE A 100 9.61 -0.07 3.68
CA PHE A 100 9.09 0.45 2.41
C PHE A 100 7.58 0.60 2.43
N HIS A 101 6.89 -0.45 2.89
CA HIS A 101 5.44 -0.51 2.86
C HIS A 101 4.83 0.51 3.82
N ARG A 102 5.35 0.60 5.05
CA ARG A 102 4.98 1.65 6.00
C ARG A 102 5.27 3.06 5.46
N CYS A 103 6.43 3.29 4.86
CA CYS A 103 6.74 4.57 4.22
C CYS A 103 5.77 4.89 3.06
N SER A 104 5.32 3.87 2.33
CA SER A 104 4.36 4.03 1.23
C SER A 104 2.97 4.47 1.69
N HIS A 105 2.63 4.26 2.95
CA HIS A 105 1.40 4.78 3.56
C HIS A 105 1.61 6.12 4.27
N ARG A 106 2.84 6.42 4.72
CA ARG A 106 3.15 7.57 5.57
C ARG A 106 3.82 8.75 4.85
N VAL A 107 4.25 8.57 3.60
CA VAL A 107 4.87 9.60 2.76
C VAL A 107 4.07 9.71 1.46
N ARG A 108 3.43 10.87 1.22
CA ARG A 108 2.52 11.04 0.08
C ARG A 108 3.15 10.73 -1.28
N TRP A 109 4.42 11.08 -1.49
CA TRP A 109 5.15 10.72 -2.72
C TRP A 109 5.15 9.21 -3.00
N LEU A 110 5.38 8.38 -1.98
CA LEU A 110 5.37 6.92 -2.11
C LEU A 110 3.93 6.40 -2.16
N TRP A 111 3.01 7.02 -1.42
CA TRP A 111 1.58 6.74 -1.52
C TRP A 111 1.05 6.98 -2.94
N ALA A 112 1.51 8.00 -3.65
CA ALA A 112 1.10 8.26 -5.03
C ALA A 112 1.43 7.10 -5.99
N ALA A 113 2.50 6.35 -5.72
CA ALA A 113 2.76 5.08 -6.42
C ALA A 113 1.91 3.93 -5.87
N HIS A 114 1.71 3.87 -4.55
CA HIS A 114 1.12 2.71 -3.88
C HIS A 114 -0.43 2.69 -3.87
N VAL A 115 -1.09 3.84 -3.86
CA VAL A 115 -2.55 4.02 -3.78
C VAL A 115 -3.32 3.21 -4.83
N VAL A 116 -2.72 2.98 -6.00
CA VAL A 116 -3.29 2.17 -7.08
C VAL A 116 -3.61 0.77 -6.57
N HIS A 117 -2.72 0.18 -5.76
CA HIS A 117 -2.87 -1.14 -5.16
C HIS A 117 -4.10 -1.23 -4.25
N HIS A 118 -4.36 -0.18 -3.47
CA HIS A 118 -5.50 -0.09 -2.56
C HIS A 118 -6.80 0.36 -3.24
N SER A 119 -6.74 0.88 -4.47
CA SER A 119 -7.89 1.51 -5.11
C SER A 119 -9.01 0.57 -5.57
N SER A 120 -8.79 -0.76 -5.60
CA SER A 120 -9.87 -1.69 -5.93
C SER A 120 -10.80 -1.89 -4.74
N GLU A 121 -12.10 -1.71 -4.98
CA GLU A 121 -13.16 -2.01 -4.02
C GLU A 121 -13.44 -3.53 -3.93
N ARG A 122 -12.72 -4.35 -4.71
CA ARG A 122 -12.90 -5.80 -4.82
C ARG A 122 -11.59 -6.53 -4.51
N MET A 123 -11.43 -6.95 -3.25
CA MET A 123 -10.26 -7.71 -2.83
C MET A 123 -10.36 -9.19 -3.25
N ASN A 124 -9.46 -9.64 -4.12
CA ASN A 124 -9.34 -11.03 -4.59
C ASN A 124 -7.91 -11.27 -5.11
N PHE A 125 -7.58 -12.48 -5.57
CA PHE A 125 -6.21 -12.80 -5.99
C PHE A 125 -5.70 -11.90 -7.14
N SER A 126 -6.60 -11.39 -7.99
CA SER A 126 -6.19 -10.47 -9.06
C SER A 126 -5.75 -9.09 -8.53
N THR A 127 -6.15 -8.71 -7.31
CA THR A 127 -5.73 -7.46 -6.66
C THR A 127 -4.23 -7.40 -6.43
N ALA A 128 -3.56 -8.55 -6.24
CA ALA A 128 -2.10 -8.63 -6.12
C ALA A 128 -1.37 -8.01 -7.34
N PHE A 129 -1.99 -8.11 -8.51
CA PHE A 129 -1.45 -7.59 -9.78
C PHE A 129 -1.71 -6.09 -10.00
N ARG A 130 -2.47 -5.45 -9.13
CA ARG A 130 -2.82 -4.03 -9.24
C ARG A 130 -1.66 -3.12 -8.80
N GLN A 131 -0.55 -3.16 -9.54
CA GLN A 131 0.67 -2.40 -9.24
C GLN A 131 0.83 -1.20 -10.18
N SER A 132 1.31 -0.08 -9.65
CA SER A 132 1.47 1.17 -10.40
C SER A 132 2.81 1.25 -11.12
N LEU A 133 2.82 1.54 -12.42
CA LEU A 133 4.05 1.76 -13.21
C LEU A 133 5.02 2.81 -12.63
N MET A 134 4.56 3.61 -11.67
CA MET A 134 5.35 4.64 -11.00
C MET A 134 6.26 4.10 -9.89
N TYR A 135 6.14 2.85 -9.44
CA TYR A 135 7.01 2.31 -8.38
C TYR A 135 8.52 2.49 -8.62
N PRO A 136 9.09 2.14 -9.79
CA PRO A 136 10.53 2.33 -10.01
C PRO A 136 10.94 3.81 -10.02
N ILE A 137 10.06 4.70 -10.50
CA ILE A 137 10.29 6.15 -10.55
C ILE A 137 10.19 6.77 -9.15
N ALA A 138 9.25 6.29 -8.34
CA ALA A 138 9.05 6.75 -6.97
C ALA A 138 10.16 6.30 -6.00
N GLY A 139 11.05 5.42 -6.44
CA GLY A 139 12.25 5.02 -5.69
C GLY A 139 12.08 3.77 -4.82
N MET A 140 11.12 2.90 -5.11
CA MET A 140 10.93 1.63 -4.38
C MET A 140 12.24 0.83 -4.25
N TRP A 141 13.05 0.80 -5.31
CA TRP A 141 14.32 0.06 -5.34
C TRP A 141 15.37 0.62 -4.37
N VAL A 142 15.22 1.85 -3.84
CA VAL A 142 16.19 2.42 -2.89
C VAL A 142 16.19 1.63 -1.58
N PHE A 143 15.04 1.08 -1.19
CA PHE A 143 14.88 0.37 0.07
C PHE A 143 15.70 -0.93 0.14
N TRP A 144 16.06 -1.57 -0.99
CA TRP A 144 16.91 -2.79 -0.97
C TRP A 144 18.41 -2.53 -1.20
N ILE A 145 18.82 -1.28 -1.45
CA ILE A 145 20.25 -0.93 -1.57
C ILE A 145 21.04 -1.33 -0.32
N PRO A 146 20.53 -1.18 0.92
CA PRO A 146 21.22 -1.68 2.12
C PRO A 146 21.69 -3.14 2.02
N LEU A 147 20.96 -4.01 1.32
CA LEU A 147 21.36 -5.41 1.14
C LEU A 147 22.63 -5.53 0.29
N ALA A 148 22.85 -4.65 -0.68
CA ALA A 148 24.09 -4.60 -1.46
C ALA A 148 25.27 -4.15 -0.61
N PHE A 149 25.08 -3.14 0.26
CA PHE A 149 26.08 -2.73 1.25
C PHE A 149 26.39 -3.84 2.26
N LEU A 150 25.39 -4.63 2.67
CA LEU A 150 25.59 -5.82 3.52
C LEU A 150 26.29 -6.97 2.80
N GLY A 151 26.52 -6.87 1.49
CA GLY A 151 27.31 -7.85 0.75
C GLY A 151 26.51 -8.98 0.12
N PHE A 152 25.20 -8.80 -0.09
CA PHE A 152 24.41 -9.75 -0.86
C PHE A 152 24.53 -9.45 -2.37
N PRO A 153 24.86 -10.46 -3.20
CA PRO A 153 24.93 -10.25 -4.65
C PRO A 153 23.59 -9.74 -5.22
N PRO A 154 23.60 -8.77 -6.16
CA PRO A 154 22.36 -8.20 -6.72
C PRO A 154 21.35 -9.23 -7.23
N LYS A 155 21.82 -10.32 -7.85
CA LYS A 155 20.96 -11.42 -8.31
C LYS A 155 20.19 -12.09 -7.16
N GLN A 156 20.82 -12.27 -6.00
CA GLN A 156 20.16 -12.84 -4.82
C GLN A 156 19.16 -11.86 -4.21
N ILE A 157 19.47 -10.56 -4.21
CA ILE A 157 18.55 -9.51 -3.77
C ILE A 157 17.27 -9.52 -4.62
N VAL A 158 17.41 -9.53 -5.95
CA VAL A 158 16.26 -9.63 -6.87
C VAL A 158 15.47 -10.91 -6.59
N ALA A 159 16.15 -12.05 -6.50
CA ALA A 159 15.50 -13.33 -6.23
C ALA A 159 14.65 -13.31 -4.95
N ILE A 160 15.18 -12.78 -3.84
CA ILE A 160 14.46 -12.78 -2.57
C ILE A 160 13.27 -11.82 -2.58
N VAL A 161 13.38 -10.68 -3.28
CA VAL A 161 12.28 -9.74 -3.47
C VAL A 161 11.14 -10.41 -4.23
N LEU A 162 11.45 -11.17 -5.29
CA LEU A 162 10.44 -11.91 -6.05
C LEU A 162 9.80 -13.04 -5.24
N ILE A 163 10.56 -13.73 -4.37
CA ILE A 163 10.00 -14.72 -3.44
C ILE A 163 9.01 -14.05 -2.48
N ASN A 164 9.36 -12.88 -1.94
CA ASN A 164 8.50 -12.10 -1.06
C ASN A 164 7.20 -11.67 -1.77
N LEU A 165 7.31 -11.07 -2.97
CA LEU A 165 6.15 -10.69 -3.77
C LEU A 165 5.30 -11.90 -4.20
N GLY A 166 5.95 -13.04 -4.49
CA GLY A 166 5.28 -14.29 -4.82
C GLY A 166 4.47 -14.86 -3.66
N PHE A 167 4.98 -14.74 -2.42
CA PHE A 167 4.19 -15.03 -1.22
C PHE A 167 3.00 -14.08 -1.09
N GLN A 168 3.23 -12.78 -1.30
CA GLN A 168 2.20 -11.77 -1.13
C GLN A 168 1.01 -11.94 -2.09
N PHE A 169 1.17 -12.59 -3.24
CA PHE A 169 0.02 -12.99 -4.07
C PHE A 169 -1.05 -13.73 -3.25
N PHE A 170 -0.64 -14.70 -2.41
CA PHE A 170 -1.56 -15.59 -1.70
C PHE A 170 -2.29 -14.92 -0.52
N VAL A 171 -1.83 -13.77 -0.04
CA VAL A 171 -2.56 -13.04 1.01
C VAL A 171 -3.72 -12.21 0.45
N HIS A 172 -3.84 -12.08 -0.87
CA HIS A 172 -4.90 -11.30 -1.49
C HIS A 172 -6.18 -12.09 -1.72
N THR A 173 -6.89 -12.46 -0.66
CA THR A 173 -8.13 -13.24 -0.81
C THR A 173 -9.11 -13.02 0.33
N GLN A 174 -10.40 -13.09 -0.01
CA GLN A 174 -11.51 -13.16 0.95
C GLN A 174 -12.02 -14.59 1.15
N ALA A 175 -11.50 -15.57 0.42
CA ALA A 175 -11.93 -16.96 0.50
C ALA A 175 -11.41 -17.67 1.75
N ILE A 176 -10.26 -17.22 2.28
CA ILE A 176 -9.59 -17.83 3.43
C ILE A 176 -9.88 -17.00 4.68
N GLY A 177 -10.45 -17.63 5.72
CA GLY A 177 -10.70 -17.00 7.02
C GLY A 177 -9.42 -16.80 7.86
N LYS A 178 -9.57 -16.74 9.18
CA LYS A 178 -8.41 -16.70 10.09
C LYS A 178 -7.69 -18.04 10.12
N LEU A 179 -6.36 -18.01 10.22
CA LEU A 179 -5.50 -19.20 10.19
C LEU A 179 -4.93 -19.58 11.57
N GLY A 180 -5.47 -19.01 12.64
CA GLY A 180 -5.11 -19.35 14.02
C GLY A 180 -3.65 -19.03 14.32
N TRP A 181 -2.88 -20.03 14.77
CA TRP A 181 -1.50 -19.82 15.22
C TRP A 181 -0.56 -19.27 14.11
N LEU A 182 -0.88 -19.51 12.84
CA LEU A 182 -0.10 -18.97 11.72
C LEU A 182 -0.10 -17.43 11.69
N GLU A 183 -1.14 -16.77 12.22
CA GLU A 183 -1.26 -15.31 12.29
C GLU A 183 -0.30 -14.66 13.30
N TYR A 184 0.41 -15.46 14.07
CA TYR A 184 1.50 -15.01 14.95
C TYR A 184 2.86 -15.02 14.26
N VAL A 185 2.98 -15.69 13.11
CA VAL A 185 4.26 -15.85 12.39
C VAL A 185 4.21 -15.22 11.00
N LEU A 186 3.15 -15.47 10.24
CA LEU A 186 3.01 -15.07 8.85
C LEU A 186 1.98 -13.95 8.69
N ASN A 187 2.19 -13.10 7.69
CA ASN A 187 1.12 -12.29 7.12
C ASN A 187 0.13 -13.24 6.43
N THR A 188 -1.09 -13.27 6.91
CA THR A 188 -2.16 -14.15 6.41
C THR A 188 -3.21 -13.32 5.66
N PRO A 189 -4.12 -13.96 4.91
CA PRO A 189 -5.18 -13.24 4.23
C PRO A 189 -6.04 -12.34 5.15
N SER A 190 -6.30 -12.74 6.40
CA SER A 190 -7.03 -11.91 7.38
C SER A 190 -6.27 -10.63 7.76
N ILE A 191 -4.97 -10.76 8.04
CA ILE A 191 -4.09 -9.64 8.38
C ILE A 191 -4.00 -8.67 7.19
N HIS A 192 -3.84 -9.21 5.97
CA HIS A 192 -3.72 -8.41 4.76
C HIS A 192 -5.05 -7.80 4.30
N ARG A 193 -6.20 -8.44 4.58
CA ARG A 193 -7.52 -7.81 4.37
C ARG A 193 -7.69 -6.55 5.20
N VAL A 194 -7.27 -6.59 6.47
CA VAL A 194 -7.25 -5.40 7.33
C VAL A 194 -6.38 -4.30 6.71
N HIS A 195 -5.20 -4.66 6.22
CA HIS A 195 -4.31 -3.70 5.56
C HIS A 195 -4.97 -2.99 4.36
N HIS A 196 -5.74 -3.72 3.56
CA HIS A 196 -6.45 -3.17 2.41
C HIS A 196 -7.75 -2.43 2.75
N ALA A 197 -8.15 -2.42 4.03
CA ALA A 197 -9.41 -1.86 4.44
C ALA A 197 -9.31 -0.35 4.67
N ARG A 198 -10.38 0.38 4.35
CA ARG A 198 -10.52 1.82 4.59
C ARG A 198 -11.34 2.17 5.83
N ASN A 199 -11.75 1.19 6.65
CA ASN A 199 -12.42 1.46 7.92
C ASN A 199 -11.44 2.23 8.82
N ASP A 200 -11.93 3.20 9.60
CA ASP A 200 -11.09 4.10 10.41
C ASP A 200 -10.10 3.36 11.32
N ARG A 201 -10.50 2.21 11.89
CA ARG A 201 -9.64 1.37 12.75
C ARG A 201 -8.49 0.67 12.01
N TYR A 202 -8.62 0.51 10.69
CA TYR A 202 -7.72 -0.30 9.86
C TYR A 202 -6.77 0.56 9.00
N ILE A 203 -7.06 1.85 8.84
CA ILE A 203 -6.17 2.78 8.14
C ILE A 203 -4.78 2.79 8.80
N ASP A 204 -3.73 2.75 7.98
CA ASP A 204 -2.34 2.77 8.42
C ASP A 204 -1.94 1.61 9.36
N ARG A 205 -2.48 0.40 9.12
CA ARG A 205 -2.17 -0.82 9.88
C ARG A 205 -1.65 -1.96 9.01
N ASN A 206 -0.99 -2.93 9.64
CA ASN A 206 -0.57 -4.22 9.06
C ASN A 206 0.30 -4.12 7.78
N TYR A 207 1.54 -3.64 7.90
CA TYR A 207 2.45 -3.44 6.76
C TYR A 207 3.34 -4.65 6.42
N ALA A 208 3.23 -5.77 7.13
CA ALA A 208 4.07 -6.95 6.90
C ALA A 208 4.00 -7.47 5.47
N GLY A 209 5.15 -7.89 4.93
CA GLY A 209 5.23 -8.63 3.67
C GLY A 209 4.93 -10.11 3.90
N VAL A 210 5.90 -10.81 4.48
CA VAL A 210 5.80 -12.24 4.83
C VAL A 210 5.66 -12.46 6.32
N LEU A 211 6.49 -11.83 7.16
CA LEU A 211 6.47 -12.05 8.61
C LEU A 211 5.68 -10.96 9.34
N VAL A 212 4.70 -11.36 10.13
CA VAL A 212 3.87 -10.44 10.95
C VAL A 212 4.64 -9.83 12.12
N ILE A 213 5.82 -10.37 12.45
CA ILE A 213 6.61 -9.93 13.60
C ILE A 213 6.91 -8.43 13.59
N TRP A 214 7.10 -7.84 12.40
CA TRP A 214 7.40 -6.42 12.27
C TRP A 214 6.22 -5.55 12.68
N ASP A 215 4.99 -5.91 12.29
CA ASP A 215 3.80 -5.19 12.71
C ASP A 215 3.60 -5.23 14.23
N ARG A 216 3.90 -6.38 14.85
CA ARG A 216 3.81 -6.53 16.30
C ARG A 216 4.90 -5.74 17.02
N LEU A 217 6.14 -5.80 16.52
CA LEU A 217 7.28 -5.11 17.11
C LEU A 217 7.13 -3.59 17.04
N PHE A 218 6.60 -3.06 15.93
CA PHE A 218 6.48 -1.63 15.68
C PHE A 218 5.08 -1.06 15.93
N GLY A 219 4.17 -1.86 16.49
CA GLY A 219 2.85 -1.41 16.97
C GLY A 219 1.83 -1.06 15.88
N SER A 220 1.98 -1.60 14.67
CA SER A 220 1.02 -1.43 13.56
C SER A 220 0.05 -2.60 13.41
N TYR A 221 0.24 -3.70 14.15
CA TYR A 221 -0.67 -4.85 14.11
C TYR A 221 -2.08 -4.51 14.62
N VAL A 222 -3.10 -4.78 13.82
CA VAL A 222 -4.51 -4.79 14.20
C VAL A 222 -5.17 -6.07 13.67
N GLU A 223 -5.94 -6.72 14.53
CA GLU A 223 -6.68 -7.93 14.17
C GLU A 223 -7.95 -7.58 13.39
N GLU A 224 -8.34 -8.46 12.44
CA GLU A 224 -9.63 -8.41 11.75
C GLU A 224 -10.77 -8.67 12.75
N ASP A 225 -11.72 -7.75 12.86
CA ASP A 225 -12.88 -7.88 13.73
C ASP A 225 -14.13 -8.25 12.94
N ALA A 226 -14.82 -9.28 13.43
CA ALA A 226 -16.04 -9.78 12.82
C ALA A 226 -17.20 -8.77 12.91
N HIS A 227 -17.16 -7.82 13.85
CA HIS A 227 -18.19 -6.79 14.03
C HIS A 227 -17.94 -5.53 13.19
N ASP A 228 -16.72 -5.36 12.66
CA ASP A 228 -16.36 -4.27 11.76
C ASP A 228 -15.64 -4.86 10.54
N ALA A 229 -16.44 -5.45 9.64
CA ALA A 229 -15.94 -6.15 8.46
C ALA A 229 -15.14 -5.20 7.55
N PRO A 230 -14.00 -5.64 7.00
CA PRO A 230 -13.21 -4.84 6.06
C PRO A 230 -14.01 -4.29 4.87
N VAL A 231 -13.96 -2.98 4.67
CA VAL A 231 -14.46 -2.29 3.48
C VAL A 231 -13.25 -1.88 2.64
N TYR A 232 -13.22 -2.27 1.36
CA TYR A 232 -12.07 -2.06 0.48
C TYR A 232 -12.20 -0.81 -0.39
N GLY A 233 -11.12 -0.50 -1.09
CA GLY A 233 -10.94 0.73 -1.86
C GLY A 233 -10.22 1.79 -1.04
N ILE A 234 -10.05 2.96 -1.65
CA ILE A 234 -9.49 4.12 -0.96
C ILE A 234 -10.63 4.98 -0.37
N VAL A 235 -10.28 5.88 0.56
CA VAL A 235 -11.22 6.76 1.26
C VAL A 235 -12.05 7.59 0.28
N GLU A 236 -11.41 8.11 -0.77
CA GLU A 236 -12.06 8.82 -1.89
C GLU A 236 -12.11 7.91 -3.13
N PRO A 237 -13.24 7.22 -3.41
CA PRO A 237 -13.27 6.21 -4.45
C PRO A 237 -13.03 6.79 -5.86
N LEU A 238 -12.20 6.12 -6.67
CA LEU A 238 -11.88 6.58 -8.03
C LEU A 238 -12.98 6.30 -9.06
N HIS A 239 -13.82 5.30 -8.80
CA HIS A 239 -14.86 4.80 -9.69
C HIS A 239 -14.41 4.69 -11.16
N THR A 240 -13.24 4.09 -11.39
CA THR A 240 -12.66 3.94 -12.73
C THR A 240 -11.94 2.60 -12.91
N TYR A 241 -11.98 2.08 -14.14
CA TYR A 241 -11.22 0.91 -14.57
C TYR A 241 -10.13 1.30 -15.59
N ASN A 242 -9.84 2.59 -15.74
CA ASN A 242 -8.76 3.07 -16.61
C ASN A 242 -7.42 3.00 -15.85
N PRO A 243 -6.45 2.18 -16.29
CA PRO A 243 -5.19 1.97 -15.57
C PRO A 243 -4.32 3.24 -15.51
N LEU A 244 -4.40 4.12 -16.51
CA LEU A 244 -3.68 5.40 -16.51
C LEU A 244 -4.30 6.37 -15.49
N LYS A 245 -5.62 6.49 -15.47
CA LYS A 245 -6.31 7.34 -14.47
C LYS A 245 -6.04 6.82 -13.06
N ALA A 246 -6.14 5.50 -12.86
CA ALA A 246 -5.80 4.88 -11.59
C ALA A 246 -4.34 5.19 -11.19
N THR A 247 -3.40 5.13 -12.12
CA THR A 247 -1.98 5.43 -11.86
C THR A 247 -1.73 6.89 -11.50
N PHE A 248 -2.29 7.85 -12.25
CA PHE A 248 -1.87 9.25 -12.19
C PHE A 248 -2.76 10.17 -11.35
N HIS A 249 -3.91 9.71 -10.82
CA HIS A 249 -4.82 10.57 -10.06
C HIS A 249 -4.16 11.24 -8.84
N GLU A 250 -3.43 10.46 -8.01
CA GLU A 250 -2.81 11.00 -6.79
C GLU A 250 -1.61 11.89 -7.12
N TRP A 251 -0.88 11.58 -8.19
CA TRP A 251 0.18 12.46 -8.71
C TRP A 251 -0.37 13.82 -9.16
N ALA A 252 -1.50 13.82 -9.85
CA ALA A 252 -2.17 15.05 -10.27
C ALA A 252 -2.71 15.84 -9.07
N SER A 253 -3.32 15.16 -8.09
CA SER A 253 -3.79 15.76 -6.84
C SER A 253 -2.64 16.41 -6.06
N MET A 254 -1.56 15.66 -5.85
CA MET A 254 -0.35 16.13 -5.18
C MET A 254 0.30 17.32 -5.91
N GLY A 255 0.35 17.28 -7.24
CA GLY A 255 0.83 18.40 -8.05
C GLY A 255 -0.04 19.65 -7.93
N ALA A 256 -1.36 19.50 -7.94
CA ALA A 256 -2.29 20.60 -7.74
C ALA A 256 -2.12 21.24 -6.35
N ASP A 257 -1.96 20.42 -5.31
CA ASP A 257 -1.69 20.90 -3.95
C ASP A 257 -0.38 21.66 -3.88
N PHE A 258 0.71 21.11 -4.42
CA PHE A 258 2.01 21.78 -4.44
C PHE A 258 1.98 23.19 -5.08
N LEU A 259 1.11 23.38 -6.08
CA LEU A 259 0.92 24.66 -6.75
C LEU A 259 0.02 25.62 -5.96
N ARG A 260 -0.97 25.11 -5.22
CA ARG A 260 -1.97 25.92 -4.49
C ARG A 260 -1.53 26.31 -3.08
N VAL A 261 -0.85 25.42 -2.36
CA VAL A 261 -0.48 25.66 -0.96
C VAL A 261 0.54 26.79 -0.84
N GLN A 262 0.35 27.64 0.16
CA GLN A 262 1.20 28.80 0.38
C GLN A 262 2.37 28.44 1.31
N GLY A 263 3.56 28.94 0.96
CA GLY A 263 4.80 28.74 1.74
C GLY A 263 5.56 27.45 1.42
N TRP A 264 6.89 27.54 1.35
CA TRP A 264 7.77 26.43 0.95
C TRP A 264 7.66 25.20 1.87
N ARG A 265 7.40 25.40 3.16
CA ARG A 265 7.19 24.29 4.12
C ARG A 265 5.96 23.47 3.78
N ASN A 266 4.86 24.13 3.44
CA ASN A 266 3.63 23.47 3.03
C ASN A 266 3.79 22.80 1.68
N LYS A 267 4.60 23.36 0.77
CA LYS A 267 4.97 22.69 -0.48
C LYS A 267 5.71 21.38 -0.25
N LEU A 268 6.69 21.35 0.65
CA LEU A 268 7.36 20.10 1.02
C LEU A 268 6.42 19.12 1.70
N ARG A 269 5.52 19.59 2.57
CA ARG A 269 4.50 18.74 3.21
C ARG A 269 3.52 18.18 2.18
N ALA A 270 3.11 18.97 1.18
CA ALA A 270 2.26 18.50 0.10
C ALA A 270 2.86 17.32 -0.66
N LEU A 271 4.19 17.22 -0.73
CA LEU A 271 4.88 16.10 -1.37
C LEU A 271 5.20 14.93 -0.41
N PHE A 272 5.57 15.23 0.84
CA PHE A 272 6.23 14.23 1.72
C PHE A 272 5.56 14.01 3.07
N ALA A 273 4.59 14.82 3.47
CA ALA A 273 3.79 14.55 4.67
C ALA A 273 2.88 13.33 4.44
N PRO A 274 2.28 12.75 5.50
CA PRO A 274 1.25 11.74 5.34
C PRO A 274 0.09 12.24 4.47
N PRO A 275 -0.57 11.38 3.67
CA PRO A 275 -1.67 11.78 2.79
C PRO A 275 -2.79 12.57 3.50
N ALA A 276 -3.09 12.22 4.75
CA ALA A 276 -4.08 12.90 5.59
C ALA A 276 -3.80 14.40 5.78
N TRP A 277 -2.53 14.83 5.73
CA TRP A 277 -2.16 16.24 5.88
C TRP A 277 -2.83 17.13 4.84
N ALA A 278 -2.95 16.67 3.58
CA ALA A 278 -3.57 17.45 2.52
C ALA A 278 -5.08 17.66 2.79
N ALA A 279 -5.77 16.62 3.24
CA ALA A 279 -7.18 16.69 3.62
C ALA A 279 -7.39 17.67 4.79
N GLU A 280 -6.56 17.59 5.83
CA GLU A 280 -6.60 18.49 6.98
C GLU A 280 -6.33 19.95 6.58
N TYR A 281 -5.36 20.19 5.69
CA TYR A 281 -5.01 21.52 5.20
C TYR A 281 -6.18 22.18 4.45
N HIS A 282 -6.82 21.43 3.53
CA HIS A 282 -7.96 21.95 2.77
C HIS A 282 -9.19 22.18 3.66
N ALA A 283 -9.43 21.30 4.64
CA ALA A 283 -10.50 21.47 5.61
C ALA A 283 -10.32 22.75 6.46
N ALA A 284 -9.09 23.04 6.89
CA ALA A 284 -8.78 24.26 7.64
C ALA A 284 -9.05 25.54 6.81
N LEU A 285 -8.62 25.57 5.55
CA LEU A 285 -8.87 26.71 4.66
C LEU A 285 -10.36 26.93 4.38
N ALA A 286 -11.11 25.84 4.18
CA ALA A 286 -12.56 25.93 3.99
C ALA A 286 -13.27 26.49 5.23
N ALA A 287 -12.81 26.13 6.43
CA ALA A 287 -13.36 26.65 7.68
C ALA A 287 -13.05 28.15 7.88
N GLU A 288 -11.85 28.61 7.51
CA GLU A 288 -11.48 30.03 7.55
C GLU A 288 -12.31 30.85 6.54
N ALA A 289 -12.52 30.35 5.33
CA ALA A 289 -13.34 31.02 4.32
C ALA A 289 -14.83 31.08 4.74
N GLY A 290 -15.38 29.99 5.28
CA GLY A 290 -16.78 29.93 5.73
C GLY A 290 -17.05 30.68 7.04
N GLY A 291 -16.03 30.90 7.88
CA GLY A 291 -16.15 31.74 9.07
C GLY A 291 -16.25 33.23 8.74
N HIS A 292 -15.67 33.66 7.62
CA HIS A 292 -15.70 35.05 7.19
C HIS A 292 -17.07 35.49 6.66
N ASP A 293 -17.87 34.57 6.11
CA ASP A 293 -19.23 34.81 5.60
C ASP A 293 -20.28 34.94 6.73
N LEU A 294 -20.00 34.43 7.93
CA LEU A 294 -20.92 34.54 9.08
C LEU A 294 -20.76 35.86 9.85
N ASP A 295 -19.61 36.53 9.74
CA ASP A 295 -19.35 37.81 10.40
C ASP A 295 -19.85 39.03 9.59
N GLU A 296 -20.07 38.91 8.27
CA GLU A 296 -20.59 40.02 7.44
C GLU A 296 -22.13 40.09 7.34
N HIS A 297 -22.88 39.10 7.84
CA HIS A 297 -24.35 39.07 7.73
C HIS A 297 -25.12 38.84 9.05
N SER A 298 -24.50 39.06 10.21
CA SER A 298 -25.19 38.98 11.51
C SER A 298 -25.82 40.29 12.00
N GLU A 299 -26.55 41.00 11.13
CA GLU A 299 -27.62 41.90 11.60
C GLU A 299 -28.93 41.56 10.86
N GLN A 300 -29.91 41.08 11.64
CA GLN A 300 -31.33 40.84 11.34
C GLN A 300 -31.73 39.43 10.84
N ARG A 301 -32.05 38.51 11.77
CA ARG A 301 -33.44 38.04 12.08
C ARG A 301 -33.50 36.83 13.03
N PRO A 302 -34.67 36.58 13.67
CA PRO A 302 -34.79 35.67 14.82
C PRO A 302 -35.17 34.21 14.48
N SER A 303 -34.67 33.31 15.35
CA SER A 303 -35.14 31.98 15.81
C SER A 303 -36.08 31.10 14.94
N GLU A 304 -35.60 29.94 14.47
CA GLU A 304 -35.97 28.56 14.92
C GLU A 304 -35.30 27.45 14.05
N PRO A 305 -35.28 26.16 14.47
CA PRO A 305 -34.12 25.27 14.27
C PRO A 305 -34.25 24.27 13.12
N ALA A 306 -33.11 23.89 12.54
CA ALA A 306 -32.98 22.67 11.75
C ALA A 306 -31.61 22.02 12.01
N ASP A 307 -31.64 20.92 12.75
CA ASP A 307 -30.52 20.06 13.11
C ASP A 307 -30.21 19.11 11.94
N VAL A 308 -29.15 19.42 11.17
CA VAL A 308 -28.46 18.48 10.27
C VAL A 308 -26.99 18.91 10.11
N SER A 309 -26.12 18.71 11.12
CA SER A 309 -24.65 18.74 10.87
C SER A 309 -23.77 18.02 11.91
N ALA A 310 -24.30 17.08 12.69
CA ALA A 310 -23.52 16.41 13.75
C ALA A 310 -22.47 15.38 13.26
N ASN A 311 -22.53 14.93 12.00
CA ASN A 311 -21.73 13.76 11.54
C ASN A 311 -20.33 14.06 10.98
N HIS A 312 -19.80 15.28 11.10
CA HIS A 312 -18.43 15.59 10.63
C HIS A 312 -17.44 15.97 11.73
N ARG A 313 -17.91 16.24 12.96
CA ARG A 313 -17.04 16.68 14.07
C ARG A 313 -16.50 15.55 14.95
N ALA A 314 -17.06 14.33 14.86
CA ALA A 314 -16.66 13.22 15.72
C ALA A 314 -15.36 12.49 15.26
N ALA A 315 -14.90 12.68 14.02
CA ALA A 315 -13.81 11.89 13.45
C ALA A 315 -12.39 12.29 13.92
N PHE A 316 -12.22 13.45 14.56
CA PHE A 316 -10.88 13.97 14.92
C PHE A 316 -10.71 14.35 16.40
N GLN A 317 -11.72 14.12 17.25
CA GLN A 317 -11.65 14.46 18.68
C GLN A 317 -11.29 13.28 19.61
N THR A 318 -11.34 12.04 19.15
CA THR A 318 -11.08 10.87 20.01
C THR A 318 -9.59 10.54 20.24
N GLN A 319 -8.65 11.31 19.67
CA GLN A 319 -7.21 11.11 19.90
C GLN A 319 -6.61 11.86 21.10
N ARG A 320 -7.39 12.59 21.92
CA ARG A 320 -6.82 13.42 23.01
C ARG A 320 -7.14 13.03 24.45
N GLU A 321 -7.96 12.02 24.74
CA GLU A 321 -8.42 11.81 26.13
C GLU A 321 -8.03 10.50 26.83
N SER A 322 -7.33 9.56 26.21
CA SER A 322 -6.88 8.34 26.90
C SER A 322 -5.36 8.34 27.12
N GLY A 323 -4.91 9.02 28.18
CA GLY A 323 -3.49 9.05 28.55
C GLY A 323 -3.15 9.73 29.87
N LYS A 324 -4.09 9.81 30.81
CA LYS A 324 -3.81 10.07 32.23
C LYS A 324 -4.80 9.23 33.05
N ILE A 325 -4.27 8.30 33.84
CA ILE A 325 -4.59 8.04 35.25
C ILE A 325 -4.04 6.64 35.62
N LEU A 326 -3.11 6.68 36.58
CA LEU A 326 -2.58 5.66 37.51
C LEU A 326 -1.92 4.39 36.96
#